data_AF-A0AA42YBQ6-F1
#
_entry.id   AF-A0AA42YBQ6-F1
#
_cell.length_a   1.000
_cell.length_b   1.000
_cell.length_c   1.000
_cell.angle_alpha   90.00
_cell.angle_beta   90.00
_cell.angle_gamma   90.00
#
_symmetry.space_group_name_H-M   'P 1'
#
loop_
_entity.id
_entity.type
_entity.pdbx_description
1 polymer ?
#
loop_
_entity_poly.entity_id
_entity_poly.type
_entity_poly.pdbx_seq_one_letter_code
_entity_poly.pdbx_strand_id
1 'polypeptide(L)'
;MVSGKEHLAVSDAREHPLLRDNLARRDLGVIAYAGVPLSAGRDQAIGSFCAVDSKPRPWTEEDIEILRDLAQIVEAHVVLRRAKGDPIAGMAGTTSLPTPAKLMQAAGKAIAGATRILGREARLLGSAERKELEEIVNAQGQELLRLASELR
;
A
#
# COMPACT_ATOMS: atom_id res chain seq x y z
N MET A 1 -2.70 9.07 13.38
CA MET A 1 -2.52 8.20 12.20
C MET A 1 -1.78 8.99 11.14
N VAL A 2 -1.21 8.34 10.13
CA VAL A 2 -0.54 9.04 9.03
C VAL A 2 -1.48 10.08 8.42
N SER A 3 -1.07 11.35 8.45
CA SER A 3 -1.82 12.48 7.90
C SER A 3 -1.00 13.31 6.91
N GLY A 4 0.25 12.91 6.64
CA GLY A 4 1.21 13.61 5.78
C GLY A 4 1.88 12.67 4.78
N LYS A 5 3.04 13.10 4.24
CA LYS A 5 3.83 12.31 3.26
C LYS A 5 4.83 11.35 3.90
N GLU A 6 4.94 11.36 5.21
CA GLU A 6 5.87 10.53 5.96
C GLU A 6 5.16 9.35 6.61
N HIS A 7 5.91 8.27 6.79
CA HIS A 7 5.44 7.11 7.54
C HIS A 7 5.34 7.46 9.03
N LEU A 8 4.50 6.71 9.75
CA LEU A 8 4.36 6.85 11.20
C LEU A 8 4.44 5.46 11.83
N ALA A 9 5.42 5.25 12.70
CA ALA A 9 5.60 4.03 13.47
C ALA A 9 5.45 4.35 14.97
N VAL A 10 4.52 3.67 15.62
CA VAL A 10 4.22 3.84 17.05
C VAL A 10 4.09 2.47 17.68
N SER A 11 4.99 2.18 18.61
CA SER A 11 5.05 0.90 19.30
C SER A 11 3.99 0.75 20.39
N ASP A 12 3.64 1.87 21.04
CA ASP A 12 2.55 1.92 22.01
C ASP A 12 1.81 3.26 21.94
N ALA A 13 0.58 3.22 21.43
CA ALA A 13 -0.27 4.38 21.28
C ALA A 13 -0.68 5.00 22.62
N ARG A 14 -0.63 4.25 23.73
CA ARG A 14 -0.97 4.74 25.08
C ARG A 14 0.03 5.78 25.57
N GLU A 15 1.28 5.65 25.12
CA GLU A 15 2.39 6.53 25.48
C GLU A 15 2.58 7.66 24.47
N HIS A 16 2.00 7.54 23.27
CA HIS A 16 2.17 8.50 22.21
C HIS A 16 1.28 9.75 22.40
N PRO A 17 1.85 10.97 22.49
CA PRO A 17 1.10 12.20 22.85
C PRO A 17 -0.13 12.48 21.97
N LEU A 18 -0.05 12.18 20.67
CA LEU A 18 -1.13 12.43 19.72
C LEU A 18 -2.11 11.26 19.54
N LEU A 19 -1.78 10.06 20.02
CA LEU A 19 -2.58 8.85 19.76
C LEU A 19 -3.21 8.22 21.01
N ARG A 20 -2.75 8.61 22.20
CA ARG A 20 -3.28 8.13 23.50
C ARG A 20 -4.80 8.25 23.64
N ASP A 21 -5.38 9.29 23.06
CA ASP A 21 -6.81 9.59 23.12
C ASP A 21 -7.55 9.33 21.80
N ASN A 22 -6.88 8.68 20.84
CA ASN A 22 -7.49 8.36 19.55
C ASN A 22 -8.59 7.29 19.68
N LEU A 23 -9.69 7.48 18.96
CA LEU A 23 -10.84 6.57 18.94
C LEU A 23 -10.47 5.16 18.49
N ALA A 24 -9.52 4.99 17.56
CA ALA A 24 -9.08 3.66 17.12
C ALA A 24 -8.50 2.81 18.27
N ARG A 25 -7.92 3.44 19.31
CA ARG A 25 -7.48 2.70 20.50
C ARG A 25 -8.68 2.22 21.34
N ARG A 26 -9.71 3.06 21.48
CA ARG A 26 -10.87 2.77 22.33
C ARG A 26 -11.83 1.79 21.66
N ASP A 27 -12.08 2.00 20.38
CA ASP A 27 -13.14 1.34 19.64
C ASP A 27 -12.64 0.09 18.90
N LEU A 28 -11.35 0.06 18.50
CA LEU A 28 -10.73 -1.02 17.73
C LEU A 28 -9.57 -1.70 18.46
N GLY A 29 -9.25 -1.28 19.69
CA GLY A 29 -8.18 -1.89 20.50
C GLY A 29 -6.77 -1.71 19.95
N VAL A 30 -6.54 -0.74 19.06
CA VAL A 30 -5.23 -0.52 18.41
C VAL A 30 -4.23 0.03 19.43
N ILE A 31 -3.18 -0.74 19.74
CA ILE A 31 -2.08 -0.36 20.63
C ILE A 31 -0.80 -0.07 19.85
N ALA A 32 -0.38 -0.94 18.92
CA ALA A 32 0.72 -0.63 18.02
C ALA A 32 0.19 -0.26 16.63
N TYR A 33 0.86 0.67 15.97
CA TYR A 33 0.49 1.15 14.64
C TYR A 33 1.75 1.46 13.82
N ALA A 34 1.84 0.92 12.62
CA ALA A 34 2.79 1.37 11.60
C ALA A 34 2.03 1.65 10.31
N GLY A 35 2.17 2.86 9.78
CA GLY A 35 1.47 3.28 8.57
C GLY A 35 2.38 4.00 7.59
N VAL A 36 2.09 3.82 6.30
CA VAL A 36 2.70 4.54 5.18
C VAL A 36 1.60 5.21 4.36
N PRO A 37 1.85 6.41 3.79
CA PRO A 37 0.85 7.12 3.02
C PRO A 37 0.54 6.42 1.69
N LEU A 38 -0.73 6.46 1.28
CA LEU A 38 -1.20 6.06 -0.05
C LEU A 38 -1.58 7.34 -0.80
N SER A 39 -0.91 7.62 -1.91
CA SER A 39 -1.17 8.78 -2.78
C SER A 39 -1.79 8.37 -4.12
N ALA A 40 -1.64 7.11 -4.55
CA ALA A 40 -2.23 6.56 -5.78
C ALA A 40 -2.02 7.45 -7.02
N GLY A 41 -0.79 7.97 -7.19
CA GLY A 41 -0.40 8.81 -8.32
C GLY A 41 -0.88 10.28 -8.26
N ARG A 42 -1.27 10.75 -7.07
CA ARG A 42 -1.58 12.16 -6.74
C ARG A 42 -0.49 12.80 -5.90
N ASP A 43 -0.52 14.13 -5.79
CA ASP A 43 0.44 14.90 -4.99
C ASP A 43 0.13 14.90 -3.48
N GLN A 44 -1.09 14.48 -3.12
CA GLN A 44 -1.57 14.36 -1.75
C GLN A 44 -1.99 12.91 -1.45
N ALA A 45 -1.71 12.46 -0.23
CA ALA A 45 -2.15 11.17 0.25
C ALA A 45 -3.70 11.12 0.31
N ILE A 46 -4.27 10.08 -0.30
CA ILE A 46 -5.69 9.74 -0.25
C ILE A 46 -6.04 8.87 0.97
N GLY A 47 -5.02 8.38 1.68
CA GLY A 47 -5.15 7.55 2.87
C GLY A 47 -3.81 7.00 3.32
N SER A 48 -3.83 5.90 4.07
CA SER A 48 -2.63 5.18 4.51
C SER A 48 -2.84 3.68 4.45
N PHE A 49 -1.79 2.94 4.10
CA PHE A 49 -1.71 1.50 4.33
C PHE A 49 -1.03 1.29 5.69
N CYS A 50 -1.62 0.49 6.56
CA CYS A 50 -1.09 0.32 7.92
C CYS A 50 -1.22 -1.09 8.45
N ALA A 51 -0.25 -1.49 9.25
CA ALA A 51 -0.35 -2.60 10.18
C ALA A 51 -0.73 -2.08 11.58
N VAL A 52 -1.54 -2.86 12.28
CA VAL A 52 -1.97 -2.60 13.64
C VAL A 52 -1.84 -3.83 14.50
N ASP A 53 -1.61 -3.65 15.79
CA ASP A 53 -1.62 -4.72 16.79
C ASP A 53 -2.35 -4.26 18.05
N SER A 54 -2.94 -5.21 18.77
CA SER A 54 -3.61 -5.00 20.07
C SER A 54 -2.65 -5.06 21.25
N LYS A 55 -1.36 -5.30 21.00
CA LYS A 55 -0.28 -5.29 21.99
C LYS A 55 0.85 -4.36 21.56
N PRO A 56 1.69 -3.88 22.49
CA PRO A 56 2.88 -3.11 22.12
C PRO A 56 3.80 -3.93 21.21
N ARG A 57 4.30 -3.30 20.15
CA ARG A 57 5.18 -3.95 19.17
C ARG A 57 6.27 -2.97 18.70
N PRO A 58 7.56 -3.33 18.81
CA PRO A 58 8.61 -2.58 18.11
C PRO A 58 8.48 -2.76 16.60
N TRP A 59 8.57 -1.67 15.85
CA TRP A 59 8.59 -1.69 14.39
C TRP A 59 10.03 -1.47 13.93
N THR A 60 10.49 -2.31 13.01
CA THR A 60 11.81 -2.21 12.38
C THR A 60 11.72 -1.41 11.07
N GLU A 61 12.85 -0.93 10.57
CA GLU A 61 12.89 -0.32 9.23
C GLU A 61 12.46 -1.33 8.15
N GLU A 62 12.74 -2.62 8.37
CA GLU A 62 12.30 -3.69 7.47
C GLU A 62 10.76 -3.82 7.44
N ASP A 63 10.08 -3.74 8.59
CA ASP A 63 8.61 -3.70 8.65
C ASP A 63 8.07 -2.51 7.82
N ILE A 64 8.69 -1.34 7.92
CA ILE A 64 8.27 -0.13 7.18
C ILE A 64 8.49 -0.31 5.69
N GLU A 65 9.60 -0.91 5.27
CA GLU A 65 9.88 -1.19 3.87
C GLU A 65 8.91 -2.20 3.27
N ILE A 66 8.56 -3.27 4.01
CA ILE A 66 7.52 -4.21 3.60
C ILE A 66 6.18 -3.50 3.45
N LEU A 67 5.81 -2.63 4.40
CA LEU A 67 4.59 -1.82 4.30
C LEU A 67 4.60 -0.90 3.08
N ARG A 68 5.75 -0.31 2.72
CA ARG A 68 5.91 0.51 1.50
C ARG A 68 5.73 -0.32 0.24
N ASP A 69 6.30 -1.53 0.19
CA ASP A 69 6.17 -2.42 -0.95
C ASP A 69 4.72 -2.91 -1.14
N LEU A 70 4.05 -3.28 -0.05
CA LEU A 70 2.62 -3.61 -0.07
C LEU A 70 1.75 -2.42 -0.48
N ALA A 71 2.05 -1.23 0.04
CA ALA A 71 1.36 0.00 -0.33
C ALA A 71 1.46 0.28 -1.84
N GLN A 72 2.65 0.09 -2.44
CA GLN A 72 2.84 0.26 -3.89
C GLN A 72 1.96 -0.70 -4.72
N ILE A 73 1.81 -1.95 -4.27
CA ILE A 73 0.93 -2.93 -4.92
C ILE A 73 -0.53 -2.47 -4.83
N VAL A 74 -0.98 -2.04 -3.64
CA VAL A 74 -2.33 -1.53 -3.43
C VAL A 74 -2.61 -0.27 -4.27
N GLU A 75 -1.66 0.66 -4.33
CA GLU A 75 -1.76 1.86 -5.16
C GLU A 75 -1.93 1.52 -6.64
N ALA A 76 -1.21 0.51 -7.14
CA ALA A 76 -1.35 0.09 -8.52
C ALA A 76 -2.75 -0.45 -8.81
N HIS A 77 -3.30 -1.27 -7.91
CA HIS A 77 -4.69 -1.74 -8.01
C HIS A 77 -5.70 -0.58 -8.03
N VAL A 78 -5.50 0.43 -7.16
CA VAL A 78 -6.33 1.65 -7.14
C VAL A 78 -6.26 2.39 -8.47
N VAL A 79 -5.06 2.59 -9.02
CA VAL A 79 -4.86 3.30 -10.30
C VAL A 79 -5.50 2.53 -11.46
N LEU A 80 -5.33 1.21 -11.52
CA LEU A 80 -5.89 0.36 -12.58
C LEU A 80 -7.42 0.29 -12.51
N ARG A 81 -8.01 0.15 -11.32
CA ARG A 81 -9.48 0.18 -11.13
C ARG A 81 -10.08 1.50 -11.58
N ARG A 82 -9.40 2.62 -11.31
CA ARG A 82 -9.84 3.94 -11.77
C ARG A 82 -9.83 4.06 -13.30
N ALA A 83 -8.87 3.44 -13.98
CA ALA A 83 -8.87 3.41 -15.44
C ALA A 83 -10.06 2.64 -16.02
N LYS A 84 -10.59 1.66 -15.26
CA LYS A 84 -11.81 0.90 -15.60
C LYS A 84 -13.11 1.61 -15.23
N GLY A 85 -13.03 2.78 -14.58
CA GLY A 85 -14.20 3.54 -14.14
C GLY A 85 -14.82 3.05 -12.83
N ASP A 86 -14.17 2.14 -12.12
CA ASP A 86 -14.68 1.61 -10.85
C ASP A 86 -14.67 2.71 -9.77
N PRO A 87 -15.80 2.98 -9.10
CA PRO A 87 -15.84 3.95 -8.01
C PRO A 87 -15.06 3.42 -6.80
N ILE A 88 -14.16 4.25 -6.27
CA ILE A 88 -13.41 3.95 -5.05
C ILE A 88 -13.94 4.83 -3.93
N ALA A 89 -14.49 4.20 -2.89
CA ALA A 89 -15.05 4.89 -1.73
C ALA A 89 -13.99 5.81 -1.08
N GLY A 90 -14.38 7.04 -0.73
CA GLY A 90 -13.48 8.05 -0.18
C GLY A 90 -12.70 8.88 -1.21
N MET A 91 -12.73 8.52 -2.50
CA MET A 91 -12.15 9.33 -3.58
C MET A 91 -13.20 10.23 -4.25
N ALA A 92 -13.83 11.11 -3.47
CA ALA A 92 -14.77 12.10 -3.99
C ALA A 92 -13.99 13.29 -4.59
N GLY A 93 -13.94 13.38 -5.92
CA GLY A 93 -13.37 14.54 -6.62
C GLY A 93 -13.28 14.34 -8.14
N THR A 94 -13.47 15.42 -8.90
CA THR A 94 -13.30 15.47 -10.36
C THR A 94 -11.85 15.10 -10.69
N THR A 95 -11.62 13.84 -11.05
CA THR A 95 -10.26 13.39 -11.33
C THR A 95 -10.20 12.81 -12.72
N SER A 96 -9.33 13.35 -13.55
CA SER A 96 -9.05 12.81 -14.87
C SER A 96 -8.62 11.35 -14.76
N LEU A 97 -8.96 10.57 -15.80
CA LEU A 97 -8.47 9.20 -15.94
C LEU A 97 -6.94 9.18 -15.89
N PRO A 98 -6.32 8.11 -15.34
CA PRO A 98 -4.87 7.96 -15.37
C PRO A 98 -4.35 7.94 -16.81
N THR A 99 -3.20 8.56 -17.07
CA THR A 99 -2.54 8.47 -18.38
C THR A 99 -1.91 7.08 -18.58
N PRO A 100 -1.68 6.63 -19.83
CA PRO A 100 -0.99 5.36 -20.09
C PRO A 100 0.36 5.24 -19.36
N ALA A 101 1.14 6.32 -19.31
CA ALA A 101 2.41 6.36 -18.57
C ALA A 101 2.22 6.13 -17.05
N LYS A 102 1.15 6.67 -16.45
CA LYS A 102 0.83 6.43 -15.04
C LYS A 102 0.40 4.98 -14.79
N LEU A 103 -0.31 4.36 -15.75
CA LEU A 103 -0.69 2.95 -15.66
C LEU A 103 0.53 2.03 -15.73
N MET A 104 1.45 2.29 -16.67
CA MET A 104 2.70 1.53 -16.77
C MET A 104 3.58 1.70 -15.53
N GLN A 105 3.70 2.92 -15.01
CA GLN A 105 4.44 3.17 -13.77
C GLN A 105 3.81 2.42 -12.58
N ALA A 106 2.48 2.41 -12.49
CA ALA A 106 1.76 1.69 -11.44
C ALA A 106 2.04 0.18 -11.50
N ALA A 107 1.88 -0.45 -12.68
CA ALA A 107 2.17 -1.87 -12.87
C ALA A 107 3.64 -2.20 -12.54
N GLY A 108 4.59 -1.38 -13.01
CA GLY A 108 6.01 -1.55 -12.72
C GLY A 108 6.36 -1.48 -11.23
N LYS A 109 5.76 -0.53 -10.50
CA LYS A 109 5.93 -0.42 -9.03
C LYS A 109 5.38 -1.65 -8.30
N ALA A 110 4.21 -2.15 -8.69
CA ALA A 110 3.62 -3.34 -8.09
C ALA A 110 4.50 -4.58 -8.30
N ILE A 111 5.01 -4.80 -9.52
CA ILE A 111 5.93 -5.91 -9.81
C ILE A 111 7.20 -5.81 -8.96
N ALA A 112 7.81 -4.62 -8.90
CA ALA A 112 9.02 -4.39 -8.13
C ALA A 112 8.81 -4.61 -6.62
N GLY A 113 7.69 -4.12 -6.08
CA GLY A 113 7.32 -4.33 -4.67
C GLY A 113 7.11 -5.81 -4.36
N ALA A 114 6.31 -6.52 -5.16
CA ALA A 114 6.05 -7.95 -4.97
C ALA A 114 7.34 -8.78 -5.07
N THR A 115 8.24 -8.44 -6.01
CA THR A 115 9.56 -9.10 -6.15
C THR A 115 10.44 -8.85 -4.93
N ARG A 116 10.46 -7.64 -4.37
CA ARG A 116 11.21 -7.35 -3.14
C ARG A 116 10.66 -8.12 -1.94
N ILE A 117 9.33 -8.21 -1.80
CA ILE A 117 8.70 -9.00 -0.74
C ILE A 117 9.06 -10.48 -0.87
N LEU A 118 8.94 -11.04 -2.08
CA LEU A 118 9.35 -12.42 -2.37
C LEU A 118 10.85 -12.66 -2.06
N GLY A 119 11.71 -11.66 -2.30
CA GLY A 119 13.15 -11.73 -2.07
C GLY A 119 13.59 -11.57 -0.60
N ARG A 120 12.95 -10.68 0.17
CA ARG A 120 13.31 -10.40 1.57
C ARG A 120 12.86 -11.51 2.53
N GLU A 121 11.67 -12.08 2.31
CA GLU A 121 11.01 -12.96 3.28
C GLU A 121 10.54 -14.30 2.72
N ALA A 122 11.31 -14.92 1.81
CA ALA A 122 11.06 -16.29 1.35
C ALA A 122 11.03 -17.35 2.47
N ARG A 123 11.32 -17.00 3.73
CA ARG A 123 11.25 -17.93 4.87
C ARG A 123 10.04 -17.71 5.79
N LEU A 124 9.42 -16.53 5.75
CA LEU A 124 8.32 -16.16 6.65
C LEU A 124 6.96 -16.23 5.96
N LEU A 125 6.93 -16.07 4.64
CA LEU A 125 5.72 -16.30 3.84
C LEU A 125 5.42 -17.80 3.75
N GLY A 126 4.17 -18.20 3.97
CA GLY A 126 3.73 -19.55 3.64
C GLY A 126 3.75 -19.79 2.13
N SER A 127 3.37 -21.01 1.72
CA SER A 127 3.26 -21.36 0.30
C SER A 127 2.11 -20.62 -0.39
N ALA A 128 1.05 -20.30 0.35
CA ALA A 128 -0.11 -19.59 -0.17
C ALA A 128 0.22 -18.12 -0.47
N GLU A 129 0.82 -17.41 0.49
CA GLU A 129 1.16 -15.99 0.35
C GLU A 129 2.18 -15.76 -0.77
N ARG A 130 3.13 -16.69 -0.94
CA ARG A 130 4.06 -16.67 -2.08
C ARG A 130 3.35 -16.80 -3.40
N LYS A 131 2.43 -17.75 -3.51
CA LYS A 131 1.65 -17.96 -4.73
C LYS A 131 0.83 -16.71 -5.07
N GLU A 132 0.22 -16.06 -4.09
CA GLU A 132 -0.52 -14.80 -4.30
C GLU A 132 0.38 -13.68 -4.84
N LEU A 133 1.59 -13.52 -4.31
CA LEU A 133 2.55 -12.54 -4.82
C LEU A 133 3.03 -12.86 -6.24
N GLU A 134 3.28 -14.13 -6.55
CA GLU A 134 3.61 -14.58 -7.91
C GLU A 134 2.47 -14.29 -8.89
N GLU A 135 1.21 -14.53 -8.49
CA GLU A 135 0.03 -14.19 -9.26
C GLU A 135 -0.09 -12.68 -9.50
N ILE A 136 0.20 -11.85 -8.49
CA ILE A 136 0.27 -10.39 -8.62
C ILE A 136 1.35 -10.00 -9.64
N VAL A 137 2.57 -10.54 -9.52
CA VAL A 137 3.66 -10.26 -10.47
C VAL A 137 3.24 -10.60 -11.90
N ASN A 138 2.66 -11.78 -12.11
CA ASN A 138 2.22 -12.23 -13.43
C ASN A 138 1.10 -11.35 -14.00
N ALA A 139 0.06 -11.06 -13.21
CA ALA A 139 -1.07 -10.26 -13.65
C ALA A 139 -0.65 -8.82 -14.01
N GLN A 140 0.18 -8.20 -13.18
CA GLN A 140 0.71 -6.86 -13.44
C GLN A 140 1.68 -6.83 -14.63
N GLY A 141 2.47 -7.91 -14.82
CA GLY A 141 3.35 -8.07 -15.98
C GLY A 141 2.58 -8.15 -17.30
N GLN A 142 1.48 -8.90 -17.34
CA GLN A 142 0.60 -8.96 -18.51
C GLN A 142 -0.04 -7.61 -18.83
N GLU A 143 -0.49 -6.89 -17.81
CA GLU A 143 -1.07 -5.55 -17.99
C GLU A 143 -0.05 -4.54 -18.51
N LEU A 144 1.19 -4.59 -18.01
CA LEU A 144 2.29 -3.76 -18.52
C LEU A 144 2.54 -4.02 -20.02
N LEU A 145 2.61 -5.29 -20.42
CA LEU A 145 2.80 -5.68 -21.82
C LEU A 145 1.64 -5.23 -22.71
N ARG A 146 0.40 -5.35 -22.22
CA ARG A 146 -0.80 -4.85 -22.91
C ARG A 146 -0.70 -3.35 -23.15
N LEU A 147 -0.45 -2.57 -22.10
CA LEU A 147 -0.33 -1.11 -22.20
C LEU A 147 0.81 -0.68 -23.14
N ALA A 148 1.94 -1.38 -23.13
CA ALA A 148 3.05 -1.12 -24.02
C ALA A 148 2.70 -1.39 -25.51
N SER A 149 1.83 -2.37 -25.78
CA SER A 149 1.38 -2.69 -27.14
C SER A 149 0.41 -1.66 -27.72
N GLU A 150 -0.35 -0.95 -26.87
CA GLU A 150 -1.32 0.08 -27.26
C GLU A 150 -0.69 1.44 -27.58
N LEU A 151 0.60 1.61 -27.32
CA LEU A 151 1.37 2.82 -27.62
C LEU A 151 2.04 2.78 -29.01
N ARG A 152 1.77 1.76 -29.83
CA ARG A 152 2.27 1.64 -31.21
C ARG A 152 1.31 2.19 -32.24
#